data_AF-A0A8J2E683-F1
#
_entry.id   AF-A0A8J2E683-F1
#
_cell.length_a   1.000
_cell.length_b   1.000
_cell.length_c   1.000
_cell.angle_alpha   90.00
_cell.angle_beta   90.00
_cell.angle_gamma   90.00
#
_symmetry.space_group_name_H-M   'P 1'
#
loop_
_entity.id
_entity.type
_entity.pdbx_description
1 polymer ?
#
loop_
_entity_poly.entity_id
_entity_poly.type
_entity_poly.pdbx_seq_one_letter_code
_entity_poly.pdbx_strand_id
1 'polypeptide(L)'
;MINKISKQINKIDDSFVIDIIIVILAIGIFYILLFPTSRVSTLASPLNDDIQRSLVNPNLITLRQHAVIFKTYRDAKLRDVTFNKNFLSAGSLLIPKLTSFGIAVLSKYAEDSKADYILVAEHLIASLDAILQKFKPQDVINRLKPRWRVTIPLTRMLAMYMYLGEQSSIANICYQRITQFIPKINESMTFTLTGADLARVAIPRLMATYLNARGTFREEVRTDVFKSLDSVFNVTRITTADVEDGIYADGIYADGSAIVRSAANFEDLVSLDFYAKIYDALGRRSNINSLVTSLFNDVLHPELDFLPFGLFTSGSASGTELLTSLKEYKRTATVGTRIFPFIGLGVFKAPKFVFSLRVQRPNIAAFQSEATNYALGLIQMRKMFLNQTYGDNWGWETIKSQPGVMIMKDTKGKIDALKAQGQPVFADEVTSCIGHLGDVRVMFWINKYKLQAIFGKLQVAEYGVVTDNGLVLRYVVTNVTKTVMIQVQDPNVGKEVKLIPDRELHGDSFVFKEGEQGLIQWRQVFDKDREPRKIDVEKGVMSFRFNDDSWKVEDIGKSRFIVRRGTNIEMAGTSSPDVNDKFSYNMKEYLRNPVKLMYYLKK
;
A
#
# COMPACT_ATOMS: atom_id res chain seq x y z
N MET A 1 -31.77 -30.74 -58.24
CA MET A 1 -32.70 -29.80 -57.59
C MET A 1 -32.04 -28.46 -57.27
N ILE A 2 -30.78 -28.42 -56.84
CA ILE A 2 -30.02 -27.18 -56.58
C ILE A 2 -29.73 -26.36 -57.87
N ASN A 3 -29.50 -27.01 -59.02
CA ASN A 3 -29.34 -26.32 -60.31
C ASN A 3 -30.64 -25.73 -60.91
N LYS A 4 -31.82 -26.02 -60.34
CA LYS A 4 -33.10 -25.40 -60.74
C LYS A 4 -33.39 -24.12 -59.94
N ILE A 5 -32.79 -23.95 -58.76
CA ILE A 5 -32.97 -22.76 -57.92
C ILE A 5 -32.03 -21.63 -58.36
N SER A 6 -30.80 -21.96 -58.81
CA SER A 6 -29.83 -20.98 -59.32
C SER A 6 -30.31 -20.25 -60.60
N LYS A 7 -31.14 -20.89 -61.44
CA LYS A 7 -31.63 -20.28 -62.69
C LYS A 7 -32.85 -19.36 -62.53
N GLN A 8 -33.49 -19.32 -61.36
CA GLN A 8 -34.62 -18.41 -61.09
C GLN A 8 -34.20 -17.14 -60.31
N ILE A 9 -33.00 -17.08 -59.75
CA ILE A 9 -32.50 -15.90 -59.02
C ILE A 9 -31.92 -14.84 -59.98
N ASN A 10 -31.46 -15.22 -61.19
CA ASN A 10 -30.93 -14.29 -62.19
C ASN A 10 -32.00 -13.55 -63.02
N LYS A 11 -33.23 -13.46 -62.51
CA LYS A 11 -34.34 -12.71 -63.13
C LYS A 11 -35.10 -11.82 -62.14
N ILE A 12 -34.49 -11.54 -60.99
CA ILE A 12 -34.98 -10.50 -60.09
C ILE A 12 -34.38 -9.20 -60.61
N ASP A 13 -35.24 -8.37 -61.19
CA ASP A 13 -34.91 -7.06 -61.72
C ASP A 13 -34.22 -6.22 -60.62
N ASP A 14 -33.11 -5.55 -60.93
CA ASP A 14 -32.36 -4.76 -59.94
C ASP A 14 -33.25 -3.69 -59.28
N SER A 15 -34.29 -3.25 -59.98
CA SER A 15 -35.37 -2.41 -59.47
C SER A 15 -36.08 -3.02 -58.25
N PHE A 16 -36.38 -4.32 -58.28
CA PHE A 16 -37.13 -4.99 -57.22
C PHE A 16 -36.30 -5.14 -55.94
N VAL A 17 -34.98 -5.34 -56.07
CA VAL A 17 -34.06 -5.39 -54.92
C VAL A 17 -33.93 -4.00 -54.29
N ILE A 18 -33.83 -2.95 -55.13
CA ILE A 18 -33.77 -1.57 -54.67
C ILE A 18 -35.08 -1.18 -53.96
N ASP A 19 -36.23 -1.55 -54.51
CA ASP A 19 -37.54 -1.27 -53.90
C ASP A 19 -37.71 -1.98 -52.56
N ILE A 20 -37.23 -3.22 -52.42
CA ILE A 20 -37.22 -3.93 -51.13
C ILE A 20 -36.32 -3.23 -50.11
N ILE A 21 -35.13 -2.78 -50.52
CA ILE A 21 -34.20 -2.07 -49.62
C ILE A 21 -34.81 -0.74 -49.16
N ILE A 22 -35.48 0.00 -50.07
CA ILE A 22 -36.18 1.24 -49.74
C ILE A 22 -37.34 0.98 -48.79
N VAL A 23 -38.12 -0.08 -49.00
CA VAL A 23 -39.22 -0.46 -48.09
C VAL A 23 -38.68 -0.88 -46.72
N ILE A 24 -37.57 -1.62 -46.65
CA ILE A 24 -36.93 -2.00 -45.38
C ILE A 24 -36.39 -0.77 -44.64
N LEU A 25 -35.74 0.16 -45.36
CA LEU A 25 -35.25 1.43 -44.78
C LEU A 25 -36.42 2.32 -44.33
N ALA A 26 -37.49 2.40 -45.11
CA ALA A 26 -38.68 3.15 -44.76
C ALA A 26 -39.36 2.54 -43.53
N ILE A 27 -39.50 1.21 -43.45
CA ILE A 27 -40.02 0.52 -42.26
C ILE A 27 -39.10 0.71 -41.07
N GLY A 28 -37.78 0.67 -41.24
CA GLY A 28 -36.80 0.92 -40.18
C GLY A 28 -36.87 2.34 -39.62
N ILE A 29 -36.95 3.34 -40.50
CA ILE A 29 -37.14 4.76 -40.13
C ILE A 29 -38.52 4.97 -39.49
N PHE A 30 -39.56 4.33 -40.02
CA PHE A 30 -40.92 4.38 -39.48
C PHE A 30 -40.99 3.71 -38.09
N TYR A 31 -40.27 2.62 -37.85
CA TYR A 31 -40.13 2.00 -36.52
C TYR A 31 -39.40 2.93 -35.53
N ILE A 32 -38.35 3.62 -35.96
CA ILE A 32 -37.62 4.61 -35.13
C ILE A 32 -38.49 5.82 -34.79
N LEU A 33 -39.42 6.21 -35.68
CA LEU A 33 -40.30 7.36 -35.49
C LEU A 33 -41.60 7.04 -34.73
N LEU A 34 -42.20 5.86 -34.91
CA LEU A 34 -43.45 5.44 -34.27
C LEU A 34 -43.27 4.69 -32.96
N PHE A 35 -42.13 4.04 -32.76
CA PHE A 35 -41.66 3.64 -31.44
C PHE A 35 -40.59 4.65 -31.04
N PRO A 36 -40.97 5.85 -30.54
CA PRO A 36 -40.01 6.62 -29.78
C PRO A 36 -39.57 5.67 -28.67
N THR A 37 -38.31 5.21 -28.74
CA THR A 37 -37.67 4.49 -27.65
C THR A 37 -38.05 5.26 -26.41
N SER A 38 -38.83 4.61 -25.55
CA SER A 38 -39.48 5.24 -24.42
C SER A 38 -38.45 6.16 -23.76
N ARG A 39 -38.63 7.47 -23.96
CA ARG A 39 -37.91 8.50 -23.24
C ARG A 39 -38.37 8.34 -21.80
N VAL A 40 -37.75 7.39 -21.12
CA VAL A 40 -37.77 7.30 -19.67
C VAL A 40 -37.05 8.57 -19.21
N SER A 41 -37.86 9.50 -18.76
CA SER A 41 -37.46 10.78 -18.19
C SER A 41 -36.88 10.62 -16.78
N THR A 42 -35.96 9.68 -16.59
CA THR A 42 -35.05 9.63 -15.45
C THR A 42 -33.65 9.47 -16.02
N LEU A 43 -32.90 10.57 -15.98
CA LEU A 43 -31.55 10.71 -16.53
C LEU A 43 -30.52 9.95 -15.66
N ALA A 44 -30.68 8.63 -15.52
CA ALA A 44 -29.61 7.74 -15.11
C ALA A 44 -28.85 7.32 -16.37
N SER A 45 -27.70 7.94 -16.61
CA SER A 45 -26.75 7.47 -17.62
C SER A 45 -26.25 6.08 -17.21
N PRO A 46 -25.95 5.14 -18.12
CA PRO A 46 -25.25 3.89 -17.79
C PRO A 46 -24.00 4.14 -16.92
N LEU A 47 -23.36 5.28 -17.12
CA LEU A 47 -22.22 5.76 -16.33
C LEU A 47 -22.57 6.05 -14.85
N ASN A 48 -23.77 6.54 -14.54
CA ASN A 48 -24.19 6.75 -13.16
C ASN A 48 -24.32 5.42 -12.43
N ASP A 49 -24.93 4.42 -13.08
CA ASP A 49 -25.11 3.08 -12.51
C ASP A 49 -23.74 2.38 -12.33
N ASP A 50 -22.82 2.56 -13.28
CA ASP A 50 -21.44 2.07 -13.16
C ASP A 50 -20.70 2.72 -11.99
N ILE A 51 -20.80 4.05 -11.84
CA ILE A 51 -20.21 4.76 -10.71
C ILE A 51 -20.83 4.30 -9.39
N GLN A 52 -22.16 4.22 -9.28
CA GLN A 52 -22.86 3.75 -8.08
C GLN A 52 -22.43 2.33 -7.68
N ARG A 53 -22.29 1.42 -8.65
CA ARG A 53 -21.75 0.08 -8.40
C ARG A 53 -20.32 0.12 -7.87
N SER A 54 -19.48 1.00 -8.39
CA SER A 54 -18.11 1.24 -7.90
C SER A 54 -18.04 1.89 -6.52
N LEU A 55 -19.14 2.46 -6.00
CA LEU A 55 -19.21 3.02 -4.63
C LEU A 55 -19.46 1.95 -3.57
N VAL A 56 -19.84 0.72 -3.96
CA VAL A 56 -19.99 -0.40 -3.04
C VAL A 56 -18.61 -0.80 -2.52
N ASN A 57 -18.41 -0.67 -1.21
CA ASN A 57 -17.16 -0.99 -0.50
C ASN A 57 -15.89 -0.27 -1.04
N PRO A 58 -15.78 1.05 -0.84
CA PRO A 58 -14.74 1.88 -1.44
C PRO A 58 -13.38 1.88 -0.67
N ASN A 59 -13.08 0.83 0.10
CA ASN A 59 -11.87 0.60 0.92
C ASN A 59 -11.68 1.31 2.28
N LEU A 60 -10.84 0.65 3.12
CA LEU A 60 -10.17 0.96 4.40
C LEU A 60 -10.95 1.62 5.54
N ILE A 61 -12.16 2.11 5.31
CA ILE A 61 -12.91 2.88 6.28
C ILE A 61 -14.24 2.17 6.51
N THR A 62 -14.27 1.32 7.53
CA THR A 62 -15.42 0.47 7.81
C THR A 62 -16.29 1.03 8.91
N LEU A 63 -17.62 0.83 8.82
CA LEU A 63 -18.53 1.24 9.89
C LEU A 63 -18.26 0.53 11.22
N ARG A 64 -17.61 -0.64 11.19
CA ARG A 64 -17.24 -1.40 12.40
C ARG A 64 -16.39 -0.56 13.36
N GLN A 65 -15.44 0.22 12.84
CA GLN A 65 -14.59 1.11 13.65
C GLN A 65 -15.38 2.23 14.32
N HIS A 66 -16.53 2.59 13.74
CA HIS A 66 -17.38 3.68 14.20
C HIS A 66 -18.70 3.19 14.78
N ALA A 67 -18.83 1.90 15.10
CA ALA A 67 -20.10 1.28 15.49
C ALA A 67 -20.73 1.96 16.71
N VAL A 68 -19.91 2.38 17.68
CA VAL A 68 -20.36 3.11 18.87
C VAL A 68 -20.91 4.50 18.51
N ILE A 69 -20.21 5.23 17.64
CA ILE A 69 -20.65 6.55 17.17
C ILE A 69 -21.97 6.39 16.41
N PHE A 70 -22.02 5.47 15.46
CA PHE A 70 -23.19 5.22 14.62
C PHE A 70 -24.43 4.83 15.44
N LYS A 71 -24.28 3.93 16.43
CA LYS A 71 -25.38 3.48 17.29
C LYS A 71 -26.10 4.63 17.98
N THR A 72 -25.36 5.66 18.39
CA THR A 72 -25.93 6.86 19.02
C THR A 72 -26.42 7.85 17.97
N TYR A 73 -25.68 8.02 16.86
CA TYR A 73 -25.99 8.99 15.81
C TYR A 73 -27.31 8.67 15.08
N ARG A 74 -27.67 7.38 14.93
CA ARG A 74 -28.91 7.00 14.23
C ARG A 74 -30.18 7.54 14.91
N ASP A 75 -30.14 7.80 16.22
CA ASP A 75 -31.25 8.45 16.92
C ASP A 75 -31.32 9.93 16.54
N ALA A 76 -32.40 10.31 15.84
CA ALA A 76 -32.64 11.68 15.39
C ALA A 76 -32.53 12.72 16.51
N LYS A 77 -32.95 12.39 17.73
CA LYS A 77 -32.90 13.31 18.89
C LYS A 77 -31.48 13.55 19.40
N LEU A 78 -30.54 12.67 19.06
CA LEU A 78 -29.16 12.71 19.56
C LEU A 78 -28.15 13.15 18.49
N ARG A 79 -28.58 13.46 17.27
CA ARG A 79 -27.66 13.76 16.15
C ARG A 79 -26.73 14.95 16.43
N ASP A 80 -27.29 16.09 16.83
CA ASP A 80 -26.50 17.29 17.15
C ASP A 80 -25.53 17.05 18.31
N VAL A 81 -26.01 16.39 19.37
CA VAL A 81 -25.18 16.05 20.54
C VAL A 81 -24.05 15.11 20.14
N THR A 82 -24.35 14.10 19.33
CA THR A 82 -23.37 13.12 18.85
C THR A 82 -22.36 13.77 17.92
N PHE A 83 -22.80 14.67 17.03
CA PHE A 83 -21.94 15.45 16.15
C PHE A 83 -20.95 16.29 16.95
N ASN A 84 -21.46 17.12 17.87
CA ASN A 84 -20.64 18.01 18.68
C ASN A 84 -19.65 17.23 19.55
N LYS A 85 -20.09 16.13 20.18
CA LYS A 85 -19.24 15.29 21.02
C LYS A 85 -18.10 14.62 20.26
N ASN A 86 -18.34 14.18 19.02
CA ASN A 86 -17.40 13.32 18.31
C ASN A 86 -16.55 14.03 17.27
N PHE A 87 -17.05 15.12 16.70
CA PHE A 87 -16.45 15.79 15.54
C PHE A 87 -16.06 17.25 15.81
N LEU A 88 -16.34 17.77 17.01
CA LEU A 88 -15.81 19.05 17.47
C LEU A 88 -14.87 18.86 18.66
N SER A 89 -13.77 19.61 18.67
CA SER A 89 -12.85 19.72 19.80
C SER A 89 -12.43 21.17 19.97
N ALA A 90 -12.69 21.75 21.14
CA ALA A 90 -12.43 23.17 21.43
C ALA A 90 -12.97 24.12 20.33
N GLY A 91 -14.18 23.85 19.83
CA GLY A 91 -14.82 24.62 18.76
C GLY A 91 -14.26 24.38 17.34
N SER A 92 -13.29 23.49 17.17
CA SER A 92 -12.68 23.15 15.88
C SER A 92 -13.17 21.81 15.34
N LEU A 93 -13.38 21.73 14.02
CA LEU A 93 -13.78 20.51 13.32
C LEU A 93 -12.65 19.48 13.26
N LEU A 94 -12.95 18.25 13.67
CA LEU A 94 -12.10 17.08 13.52
C LEU A 94 -12.33 16.43 12.14
N ILE A 95 -11.95 17.14 11.07
CA ILE A 95 -12.20 16.73 9.68
C ILE A 95 -11.81 15.27 9.39
N PRO A 96 -10.62 14.76 9.76
CA PRO A 96 -10.25 13.37 9.46
C PRO A 96 -11.19 12.33 10.08
N LYS A 97 -11.67 12.58 11.30
CA LYS A 97 -12.61 11.68 11.99
C LYS A 97 -14.01 11.76 11.38
N LEU A 98 -14.45 12.97 11.03
CA LEU A 98 -15.74 13.21 10.37
C LEU A 98 -15.80 12.52 9.00
N THR A 99 -14.78 12.72 8.17
CA THR A 99 -14.75 12.17 6.80
C THR A 99 -14.59 10.66 6.81
N SER A 100 -13.78 10.12 7.72
CA SER A 100 -13.74 8.67 7.96
C SER A 100 -15.11 8.12 8.34
N PHE A 101 -15.80 8.73 9.32
CA PHE A 101 -17.15 8.30 9.70
C PHE A 101 -18.15 8.38 8.53
N GLY A 102 -18.18 9.51 7.82
CA GLY A 102 -19.12 9.72 6.71
C GLY A 102 -18.90 8.78 5.54
N ILE A 103 -17.64 8.52 5.15
CA ILE A 103 -17.31 7.51 4.13
C ILE A 103 -17.79 6.13 4.59
N ALA A 104 -17.52 5.72 5.84
CA ALA A 104 -17.98 4.43 6.38
C ALA A 104 -19.50 4.28 6.31
N VAL A 105 -20.25 5.31 6.66
CA VAL A 105 -21.72 5.33 6.64
C VAL A 105 -22.25 5.24 5.20
N LEU A 106 -21.74 6.06 4.28
CA LEU A 106 -22.15 6.06 2.87
C LEU A 106 -21.80 4.74 2.17
N SER A 107 -20.63 4.17 2.49
CA SER A 107 -20.23 2.85 1.99
C SER A 107 -21.21 1.77 2.45
N LYS A 108 -21.70 1.84 3.70
CA LYS A 108 -22.67 0.89 4.22
C LYS A 108 -24.03 1.04 3.57
N TYR A 109 -24.45 2.29 3.33
CA TYR A 109 -25.66 2.57 2.56
C TYR A 109 -25.60 1.98 1.14
N ALA A 110 -24.46 2.12 0.45
CA ALA A 110 -24.28 1.53 -0.88
C ALA A 110 -24.38 -0.01 -0.87
N GLU A 111 -24.05 -0.66 0.25
CA GLU A 111 -24.16 -2.12 0.40
C GLU A 111 -25.56 -2.63 0.73
N ASP A 112 -26.29 -1.97 1.63
CA ASP A 112 -27.54 -2.52 2.19
C ASP A 112 -28.77 -1.60 2.06
N SER A 113 -28.59 -0.40 1.50
CA SER A 113 -29.63 0.58 1.20
C SER A 113 -30.52 0.97 2.38
N LYS A 114 -30.04 0.86 3.63
CA LYS A 114 -30.86 1.25 4.79
C LYS A 114 -30.88 2.76 5.00
N ALA A 115 -32.09 3.32 5.11
CA ALA A 115 -32.34 4.76 5.25
C ALA A 115 -31.59 5.43 6.42
N ASP A 116 -31.37 4.73 7.54
CA ASP A 116 -30.63 5.28 8.68
C ASP A 116 -29.24 5.79 8.29
N TYR A 117 -28.55 5.11 7.37
CA TYR A 117 -27.22 5.52 6.93
C TYR A 117 -27.27 6.84 6.17
N ILE A 118 -28.19 6.99 5.21
CA ILE A 118 -28.24 8.20 4.40
C ILE A 118 -28.67 9.41 5.25
N LEU A 119 -29.62 9.24 6.18
CA LEU A 119 -30.06 10.30 7.10
C LEU A 119 -28.94 10.78 8.02
N VAL A 120 -28.05 9.87 8.46
CA VAL A 120 -26.86 10.23 9.24
C VAL A 120 -25.87 11.02 8.39
N ALA A 121 -25.63 10.61 7.14
CA ALA A 121 -24.74 11.31 6.23
C ALA A 121 -25.23 12.72 5.87
N GLU A 122 -26.54 12.88 5.64
CA GLU A 122 -27.17 14.17 5.35
C GLU A 122 -26.99 15.16 6.50
N HIS A 123 -27.28 14.73 7.73
CA HIS A 123 -27.05 15.55 8.91
C HIS A 123 -25.56 15.90 9.05
N LEU A 124 -24.66 14.94 8.84
CA LEU A 124 -23.22 15.16 8.94
C LEU A 124 -22.75 16.26 7.98
N ILE A 125 -23.21 16.21 6.73
CA ILE A 125 -22.89 17.17 5.66
C ILE A 125 -23.51 18.54 5.96
N ALA A 126 -24.77 18.59 6.37
CA ALA A 126 -25.46 19.83 6.72
C ALA A 126 -24.78 20.54 7.90
N SER A 127 -24.43 19.81 8.96
CA SER A 127 -23.74 20.37 10.14
C SER A 127 -22.34 20.87 9.78
N LEU A 128 -21.59 20.12 8.95
CA LEU A 128 -20.31 20.57 8.42
C LEU A 128 -20.46 21.88 7.64
N ASP A 129 -21.42 21.92 6.71
CA ASP A 129 -21.65 23.09 5.88
C ASP A 129 -22.04 24.32 6.70
N ALA A 130 -22.95 24.17 7.67
CA ALA A 130 -23.36 25.23 8.58
C ALA A 130 -22.18 25.83 9.38
N ILE A 131 -21.16 25.03 9.69
CA ILE A 131 -19.94 25.53 10.33
C ILE A 131 -19.05 26.26 9.32
N LEU A 132 -18.86 25.70 8.13
CA LEU A 132 -18.02 26.30 7.10
C LEU A 132 -18.59 27.61 6.55
N GLN A 133 -19.92 27.76 6.49
CA GLN A 133 -20.60 29.00 6.09
C GLN A 133 -20.35 30.18 7.04
N LYS A 134 -19.90 29.94 8.28
CA LYS A 134 -19.52 31.02 9.22
C LYS A 134 -18.26 31.77 8.79
N PHE A 135 -17.54 31.26 7.80
CA PHE A 135 -16.29 31.82 7.30
C PHE A 135 -16.44 32.22 5.83
N LYS A 136 -15.73 33.27 5.41
CA LYS A 136 -15.65 33.58 3.97
C LYS A 136 -14.93 32.42 3.26
N PRO A 137 -15.27 32.12 1.98
CA PRO A 137 -14.66 31.01 1.26
C PRO A 137 -13.12 31.01 1.27
N GLN A 138 -12.51 32.20 1.14
CA GLN A 138 -11.06 32.36 1.19
C GLN A 138 -10.47 32.04 2.57
N ASP A 139 -11.18 32.35 3.66
CA ASP A 139 -10.72 32.05 5.01
C ASP A 139 -10.73 30.54 5.28
N VAL A 140 -11.72 29.82 4.75
CA VAL A 140 -11.75 28.35 4.78
C VAL A 140 -10.55 27.79 4.04
N ILE A 141 -10.26 28.30 2.83
CA ILE A 141 -9.10 27.88 2.04
C ILE A 141 -7.82 28.13 2.81
N ASN A 142 -7.60 29.34 3.32
CA ASN A 142 -6.38 29.72 4.03
C ASN A 142 -6.17 28.89 5.31
N ARG A 143 -7.23 28.55 6.05
CA ARG A 143 -7.15 27.73 7.27
C ARG A 143 -6.81 26.27 6.98
N LEU A 144 -7.34 25.71 5.89
CA LEU A 144 -7.14 24.30 5.53
C LEU A 144 -5.93 24.09 4.62
N LYS A 145 -5.41 25.14 3.96
CA LYS A 145 -4.25 25.08 3.05
C LYS A 145 -3.01 24.41 3.69
N PRO A 146 -2.59 24.72 4.93
CA PRO A 146 -1.47 24.03 5.57
C PRO A 146 -1.68 22.52 5.78
N ARG A 147 -2.92 22.06 5.68
CA ARG A 147 -3.32 20.67 5.86
C ARG A 147 -4.15 20.18 4.67
N TRP A 148 -3.88 20.67 3.46
CA TRP A 148 -4.76 20.48 2.29
C TRP A 148 -5.14 19.01 2.05
N ARG A 149 -4.27 18.04 2.38
CA ARG A 149 -4.58 16.60 2.28
C ARG A 149 -5.81 16.16 3.08
N VAL A 150 -6.25 16.91 4.11
CA VAL A 150 -7.50 16.63 4.83
C VAL A 150 -8.75 16.85 3.96
N THR A 151 -8.63 17.60 2.86
CA THR A 151 -9.73 17.82 1.92
C THR A 151 -9.96 16.64 0.99
N ILE A 152 -8.95 15.77 0.77
CA ILE A 152 -9.08 14.57 -0.08
C ILE A 152 -10.20 13.63 0.41
N PRO A 153 -10.18 13.12 1.67
CA PRO A 153 -11.28 12.27 2.13
C PRO A 153 -12.60 13.06 2.26
N LEU A 154 -12.54 14.38 2.44
CA LEU A 154 -13.75 15.21 2.47
C LEU A 154 -14.44 15.27 1.11
N THR A 155 -13.73 15.61 0.05
CA THR A 155 -14.32 15.72 -1.29
C THR A 155 -14.76 14.37 -1.81
N ARG A 156 -14.05 13.28 -1.45
CA ARG A 156 -14.51 11.91 -1.67
C ARG A 156 -15.86 11.64 -0.99
N MET A 157 -16.00 11.93 0.30
CA MET A 157 -17.26 11.74 1.05
C MET A 157 -18.42 12.51 0.39
N LEU A 158 -18.19 13.76 0.03
CA LEU A 158 -19.19 14.61 -0.62
C LEU A 158 -19.58 14.07 -2.01
N ALA A 159 -18.61 13.62 -2.81
CA ALA A 159 -18.86 13.05 -4.12
C ALA A 159 -19.64 11.74 -4.03
N MET A 160 -19.33 10.88 -3.04
CA MET A 160 -20.12 9.67 -2.77
C MET A 160 -21.59 10.01 -2.48
N TYR A 161 -21.85 11.02 -1.64
CA TYR A 161 -23.22 11.44 -1.34
C TYR A 161 -23.97 11.90 -2.60
N MET A 162 -23.33 12.66 -3.50
CA MET A 162 -23.99 13.14 -4.72
C MET A 162 -24.54 12.02 -5.61
N TYR A 163 -23.97 10.81 -5.55
CA TYR A 163 -24.44 9.65 -6.33
C TYR A 163 -25.36 8.73 -5.54
N LEU A 164 -25.35 8.78 -4.20
CA LEU A 164 -26.12 7.88 -3.33
C LEU A 164 -27.35 8.54 -2.69
N GLY A 165 -27.27 9.85 -2.44
CA GLY A 165 -28.28 10.62 -1.73
C GLY A 165 -29.39 11.12 -2.65
N GLU A 166 -30.57 11.28 -2.07
CA GLU A 166 -31.77 11.72 -2.79
C GLU A 166 -32.08 13.21 -2.56
N GLN A 167 -31.58 13.83 -1.49
CA GLN A 167 -31.86 15.24 -1.19
C GLN A 167 -31.01 16.18 -2.06
N SER A 168 -31.67 16.84 -3.02
CA SER A 168 -31.02 17.77 -3.95
C SER A 168 -30.36 18.97 -3.25
N SER A 169 -30.91 19.43 -2.12
CA SER A 169 -30.32 20.51 -1.32
C SER A 169 -28.95 20.14 -0.76
N ILE A 170 -28.81 18.93 -0.20
CA ILE A 170 -27.54 18.41 0.31
C ILE A 170 -26.58 18.10 -0.84
N ALA A 171 -27.07 17.55 -1.96
CA ALA A 171 -26.23 17.31 -3.14
C ALA A 171 -25.64 18.62 -3.71
N ASN A 172 -26.41 19.72 -3.68
CA ASN A 172 -25.92 21.03 -4.07
C ASN A 172 -24.85 21.58 -3.11
N ILE A 173 -25.00 21.38 -1.80
CA ILE A 173 -23.95 21.69 -0.81
C ILE A 173 -22.66 20.93 -1.17
N CYS A 174 -22.76 19.62 -1.43
CA CYS A 174 -21.62 18.79 -1.81
C CYS A 174 -20.91 19.33 -3.06
N TYR A 175 -21.66 19.62 -4.12
CA TYR A 175 -21.12 20.19 -5.37
C TYR A 175 -20.37 21.51 -5.11
N GLN A 176 -21.02 22.47 -4.44
CA GLN A 176 -20.43 23.77 -4.14
C GLN A 176 -19.11 23.63 -3.38
N ARG A 177 -19.08 22.80 -2.33
CA ARG A 177 -17.88 22.58 -1.51
C ARG A 177 -16.77 21.86 -2.28
N ILE A 178 -17.09 20.85 -3.10
CA ILE A 178 -16.08 20.19 -3.95
C ILE A 178 -15.45 21.21 -4.90
N THR A 179 -16.25 22.02 -5.60
CA THR A 179 -15.73 23.03 -6.54
C THR A 179 -15.01 24.19 -5.85
N GLN A 180 -15.34 24.49 -4.59
CA GLN A 180 -14.60 25.46 -3.78
C GLN A 180 -13.21 24.94 -3.41
N PHE A 181 -13.10 23.68 -2.99
CA PHE A 181 -11.82 23.10 -2.58
C PHE A 181 -10.94 22.71 -3.76
N ILE A 182 -11.56 22.23 -4.83
CA ILE A 182 -10.91 21.72 -6.03
C ILE A 182 -11.47 22.52 -7.23
N PRO A 183 -10.95 23.72 -7.52
CA PRO A 183 -11.47 24.57 -8.60
C PRO A 183 -11.16 24.05 -10.01
N LYS A 184 -10.16 23.16 -10.17
CA LYS A 184 -9.78 22.47 -11.42
C LYS A 184 -9.30 21.06 -11.11
N ILE A 185 -9.32 20.14 -12.08
CA ILE A 185 -8.96 18.73 -11.84
C ILE A 185 -7.56 18.48 -11.28
N ASN A 186 -6.60 19.41 -11.42
CA ASN A 186 -5.27 19.35 -10.79
C ASN A 186 -5.03 20.39 -9.71
N GLU A 187 -6.03 21.19 -9.33
CA GLU A 187 -5.85 22.28 -8.39
C GLU A 187 -6.69 22.03 -7.14
N SER A 188 -6.05 21.99 -5.98
CA SER A 188 -6.73 21.87 -4.69
C SER A 188 -6.11 22.82 -3.68
N MET A 189 -6.92 23.64 -3.02
CA MET A 189 -6.46 24.55 -1.97
C MET A 189 -5.28 25.45 -2.41
N THR A 190 -5.27 25.90 -3.67
CA THR A 190 -4.20 26.67 -4.35
C THR A 190 -2.91 25.91 -4.68
N PHE A 191 -2.88 24.59 -4.48
CA PHE A 191 -1.77 23.74 -4.91
C PHE A 191 -2.09 23.06 -6.23
N THR A 192 -1.12 23.04 -7.14
CA THR A 192 -1.14 22.19 -8.33
C THR A 192 -0.62 20.81 -7.95
N LEU A 193 -1.39 19.77 -8.23
CA LEU A 193 -1.14 18.39 -7.83
C LEU A 193 -0.80 17.50 -9.02
N THR A 194 0.02 16.50 -8.77
CA THR A 194 0.48 15.49 -9.74
C THR A 194 0.43 14.09 -9.11
N GLY A 195 0.67 13.05 -9.90
CA GLY A 195 0.78 11.66 -9.41
C GLY A 195 -0.48 11.16 -8.70
N ALA A 196 -0.31 10.39 -7.63
CA ALA A 196 -1.43 9.86 -6.85
C ALA A 196 -2.33 10.96 -6.25
N ASP A 197 -1.74 12.10 -5.88
CA ASP A 197 -2.48 13.24 -5.33
C ASP A 197 -3.36 13.91 -6.39
N LEU A 198 -2.97 13.91 -7.67
CA LEU A 198 -3.82 14.32 -8.79
C LEU A 198 -5.07 13.43 -8.89
N ALA A 199 -4.91 12.10 -8.88
CA ALA A 199 -6.04 11.18 -8.95
C ALA A 199 -7.05 11.39 -7.80
N ARG A 200 -6.54 11.61 -6.58
CA ARG A 200 -7.32 11.84 -5.37
C ARG A 200 -8.20 13.10 -5.42
N VAL A 201 -7.79 14.12 -6.18
CA VAL A 201 -8.57 15.36 -6.34
C VAL A 201 -9.39 15.38 -7.63
N ALA A 202 -8.85 14.85 -8.72
CA ALA A 202 -9.49 14.87 -10.03
C ALA A 202 -10.77 14.04 -10.02
N ILE A 203 -10.74 12.84 -9.46
CA ILE A 203 -11.88 11.91 -9.51
C ILE A 203 -13.12 12.46 -8.78
N PRO A 204 -13.07 12.91 -7.51
CA PRO A 204 -14.23 13.53 -6.87
C PRO A 204 -14.76 14.76 -7.62
N ARG A 205 -13.88 15.56 -8.24
CA ARG A 205 -14.29 16.71 -9.05
C ARG A 205 -15.00 16.28 -10.32
N LEU A 206 -14.44 15.33 -11.07
CA LEU A 206 -15.04 14.81 -12.30
C LEU A 206 -16.41 14.18 -12.01
N MET A 207 -16.53 13.44 -10.90
CA MET A 207 -17.81 12.93 -10.41
C MET A 207 -18.83 14.05 -10.21
N ALA A 208 -18.44 15.14 -9.53
CA ALA A 208 -19.32 16.26 -9.22
C ALA A 208 -19.71 17.07 -10.46
N THR A 209 -18.75 17.36 -11.36
CA THR A 209 -19.00 18.11 -12.60
C THR A 209 -19.79 17.27 -13.60
N TYR A 210 -19.66 15.93 -13.61
CA TYR A 210 -20.48 15.07 -14.45
C TYR A 210 -21.99 15.19 -14.15
N LEU A 211 -22.36 15.25 -12.86
CA LEU A 211 -23.76 15.37 -12.43
C LEU A 211 -24.30 16.79 -12.61
N ASN A 212 -23.55 17.81 -12.15
CA ASN A 212 -24.09 19.16 -11.98
C ASN A 212 -23.58 20.19 -13.02
N ALA A 213 -22.53 19.88 -13.78
CA ALA A 213 -21.89 20.82 -14.72
C ALA A 213 -21.24 20.11 -15.93
N ARG A 214 -22.06 19.42 -16.74
CA ARG A 214 -21.59 18.58 -17.87
C ARG A 214 -20.70 19.28 -18.89
N GLY A 215 -20.88 20.59 -19.10
CA GLY A 215 -20.01 21.39 -19.98
C GLY A 215 -18.56 21.40 -19.46
N THR A 216 -18.39 21.78 -18.20
CA THR A 216 -17.09 21.76 -17.50
C THR A 216 -16.47 20.37 -17.50
N PHE A 217 -17.25 19.32 -17.21
CA PHE A 217 -16.75 17.94 -17.30
C PHE A 217 -16.16 17.63 -18.69
N ARG A 218 -16.87 17.98 -19.77
CA ARG A 218 -16.43 17.72 -21.15
C ARG A 218 -15.16 18.49 -21.53
N GLU A 219 -14.99 19.69 -20.98
CA GLU A 219 -13.77 20.48 -21.17
C GLU A 219 -12.59 19.86 -20.43
N GLU A 220 -12.80 19.47 -19.17
CA GLU A 220 -11.75 18.91 -18.30
C GLU A 220 -11.20 17.59 -18.82
N VAL A 221 -12.05 16.67 -19.29
CA VAL A 221 -11.61 15.37 -19.83
C VAL A 221 -10.86 15.46 -21.16
N ARG A 222 -10.79 16.65 -21.78
CA ARG A 222 -10.04 16.91 -23.01
C ARG A 222 -8.67 17.57 -22.76
N THR A 223 -8.37 17.91 -21.51
CA THR A 223 -7.10 18.57 -21.15
C THR A 223 -5.94 17.58 -21.07
N ASP A 224 -4.71 18.07 -21.22
CA ASP A 224 -3.50 17.26 -21.01
C ASP A 224 -3.35 16.83 -19.54
N VAL A 225 -3.93 17.60 -18.62
CA VAL A 225 -4.03 17.23 -17.21
C VAL A 225 -4.89 15.98 -17.01
N PHE A 226 -5.97 15.81 -17.77
CA PHE A 226 -6.73 14.56 -17.73
C PHE A 226 -5.91 13.41 -18.32
N LYS A 227 -5.17 13.64 -19.42
CA LYS A 227 -4.29 12.61 -19.99
C LYS A 227 -3.21 12.14 -19.00
N SER A 228 -2.74 12.99 -18.10
CA SER A 228 -1.79 12.56 -17.06
C SER A 228 -2.41 11.70 -15.96
N LEU A 229 -3.74 11.59 -15.87
CA LEU A 229 -4.39 10.57 -15.04
C LEU A 229 -4.17 9.16 -15.62
N ASP A 230 -4.06 9.03 -16.94
CA ASP A 230 -3.87 7.74 -17.59
C ASP A 230 -2.56 7.10 -17.11
N SER A 231 -1.49 7.88 -16.89
CA SER A 231 -0.21 7.37 -16.36
C SER A 231 -0.24 7.05 -14.86
N VAL A 232 -1.19 7.62 -14.10
CA VAL A 232 -1.40 7.29 -12.68
C VAL A 232 -2.13 5.95 -12.54
N PHE A 233 -3.11 5.68 -13.40
CA PHE A 233 -3.94 4.47 -13.34
C PHE A 233 -3.46 3.32 -14.24
N ASN A 234 -2.58 3.59 -15.20
CA ASN A 234 -1.89 2.60 -16.03
C ASN A 234 -0.40 2.65 -15.73
N VAL A 235 -0.03 2.07 -14.60
CA VAL A 235 1.34 2.13 -14.10
C VAL A 235 2.24 1.24 -14.95
N THR A 236 3.27 1.85 -15.55
CA THR A 236 4.38 1.14 -16.18
C THR A 236 5.45 0.85 -15.14
N ARG A 237 6.01 -0.37 -15.16
CA ARG A 237 7.04 -0.76 -14.20
C ARG A 237 8.40 -0.18 -14.58
N ILE A 238 9.05 0.46 -13.63
CA ILE A 238 10.39 1.05 -13.75
C ILE A 238 11.46 -0.04 -13.69
N THR A 239 12.42 0.01 -14.59
CA THR A 239 13.58 -0.88 -14.67
C THR A 239 14.87 -0.15 -14.31
N THR A 240 16.01 -0.85 -14.22
CA THR A 240 17.31 -0.19 -14.05
C THR A 240 17.71 0.73 -15.18
N ALA A 241 17.18 0.53 -16.39
CA ALA A 241 17.45 1.41 -17.53
C ALA A 241 16.83 2.80 -17.35
N ASP A 242 15.82 2.91 -16.50
CA ASP A 242 15.07 4.13 -16.24
C ASP A 242 15.63 4.93 -15.05
N VAL A 243 16.71 4.46 -14.41
CA VAL A 243 17.32 5.10 -13.23
C VAL A 243 18.51 5.95 -13.68
N GLU A 244 18.38 7.27 -13.59
CA GLU A 244 19.46 8.23 -13.85
C GLU A 244 20.29 8.47 -12.57
N ASP A 245 21.62 8.32 -12.68
CA ASP A 245 22.61 8.74 -11.67
C ASP A 245 22.35 8.28 -10.21
N GLY A 246 21.73 7.11 -10.03
CA GLY A 246 21.44 6.55 -8.71
C GLY A 246 20.35 7.28 -7.92
N ILE A 247 19.62 8.19 -8.58
CA ILE A 247 18.41 8.82 -8.04
C ILE A 247 17.22 7.95 -8.44
N TYR A 248 16.62 7.30 -7.44
CA TYR A 248 15.46 6.45 -7.68
C TYR A 248 14.19 7.30 -7.78
N ALA A 249 13.48 7.15 -8.89
CA ALA A 249 12.19 7.78 -9.10
C ALA A 249 11.10 7.15 -8.20
N ASP A 250 10.13 7.97 -7.82
CA ASP A 250 8.89 7.47 -7.21
C ASP A 250 8.10 6.66 -8.25
N GLY A 251 7.53 5.53 -7.83
CA GLY A 251 6.78 4.65 -8.71
C GLY A 251 6.88 3.18 -8.35
N ILE A 252 6.38 2.33 -9.25
CA ILE A 252 6.39 0.88 -9.13
C ILE A 252 7.48 0.30 -10.03
N TYR A 253 8.32 -0.56 -9.49
CA TYR A 253 9.47 -1.16 -10.16
C TYR A 253 9.17 -2.56 -10.69
N ALA A 254 10.01 -3.05 -11.60
CA ALA A 254 9.83 -4.33 -12.29
C ALA A 254 9.72 -5.53 -11.33
N ASP A 255 10.48 -5.53 -10.23
CA ASP A 255 10.42 -6.54 -9.16
C ASP A 255 9.20 -6.42 -8.23
N GLY A 256 8.30 -5.46 -8.50
CA GLY A 256 7.12 -5.18 -7.70
C GLY A 256 7.37 -4.22 -6.54
N SER A 257 8.59 -3.71 -6.35
CA SER A 257 8.88 -2.70 -5.34
C SER A 257 8.13 -1.40 -5.60
N ALA A 258 7.78 -0.67 -4.54
CA ALA A 258 7.15 0.65 -4.64
C ALA A 258 7.93 1.69 -3.83
N ILE A 259 8.25 2.82 -4.47
CA ILE A 259 8.88 3.98 -3.84
C ILE A 259 7.94 5.18 -3.91
N VAL A 260 7.75 5.83 -2.76
CA VAL A 260 6.97 7.06 -2.62
C VAL A 260 7.76 8.02 -1.73
N ARG A 261 7.99 9.24 -2.23
CA ARG A 261 8.79 10.27 -1.57
C ARG A 261 10.19 9.76 -1.20
N SER A 262 10.79 8.91 -2.02
CA SER A 262 12.07 8.23 -1.74
C SER A 262 12.06 7.15 -0.65
N ALA A 263 10.90 6.73 -0.12
CA ALA A 263 10.79 5.62 0.83
C ALA A 263 9.99 4.45 0.27
N ALA A 264 10.28 3.24 0.73
CA ALA A 264 9.48 2.07 0.39
C ALA A 264 8.06 2.21 0.98
N ASN A 265 7.03 2.15 0.15
CA ASN A 265 5.64 2.33 0.58
C ASN A 265 4.66 1.78 -0.48
N PHE A 266 3.72 0.93 -0.04
CA PHE A 266 2.65 0.37 -0.87
C PHE A 266 1.26 0.98 -0.59
N GLU A 267 1.13 1.81 0.44
CA GLU A 267 -0.12 2.45 0.88
C GLU A 267 -0.73 3.29 -0.25
N ASP A 268 0.07 4.03 -1.01
CA ASP A 268 -0.43 4.82 -2.14
C ASP A 268 -1.08 3.94 -3.20
N LEU A 269 -0.40 2.87 -3.63
CA LEU A 269 -0.92 1.93 -4.63
C LEU A 269 -2.25 1.31 -4.20
N VAL A 270 -2.34 0.89 -2.94
CA VAL A 270 -3.53 0.27 -2.38
C VAL A 270 -4.67 1.27 -2.21
N SER A 271 -4.37 2.49 -1.77
CA SER A 271 -5.37 3.55 -1.57
C SER A 271 -5.97 4.05 -2.89
N LEU A 272 -5.31 3.82 -4.03
CA LEU A 272 -5.79 4.20 -5.35
C LEU A 272 -6.94 3.31 -5.87
N ASP A 273 -7.19 2.14 -5.29
CA ASP A 273 -8.21 1.20 -5.79
C ASP A 273 -9.61 1.82 -5.90
N PHE A 274 -10.05 2.62 -4.91
CA PHE A 274 -11.33 3.34 -5.02
C PHE A 274 -11.37 4.25 -6.26
N TYR A 275 -10.32 5.03 -6.44
CA TYR A 275 -10.23 6.00 -7.53
C TYR A 275 -10.11 5.29 -8.89
N ALA A 276 -9.43 4.13 -8.93
CA ALA A 276 -9.32 3.28 -10.11
C ALA A 276 -10.67 2.72 -10.54
N LYS A 277 -11.49 2.22 -9.60
CA LYS A 277 -12.85 1.72 -9.90
C LYS A 277 -13.76 2.79 -10.50
N ILE A 278 -13.65 4.03 -10.03
CA ILE A 278 -14.42 5.16 -10.59
C ILE A 278 -13.85 5.59 -11.95
N TYR A 279 -12.53 5.60 -12.09
CA TYR A 279 -11.87 5.88 -13.36
C TYR A 279 -12.25 4.86 -14.45
N ASP A 280 -12.32 3.58 -14.09
CA ASP A 280 -12.83 2.51 -14.96
C ASP A 280 -14.32 2.72 -15.29
N ALA A 281 -15.14 3.05 -14.28
CA ALA A 281 -16.55 3.37 -14.48
C ALA A 281 -16.74 4.54 -15.47
N LEU A 282 -15.85 5.55 -15.45
CA LEU A 282 -15.80 6.65 -16.43
C LEU A 282 -15.42 6.22 -17.86
N GLY A 283 -15.33 4.92 -18.14
CA GLY A 283 -15.06 4.35 -19.45
C GLY A 283 -13.57 4.25 -19.79
N ARG A 284 -12.69 4.35 -18.78
CA ARG A 284 -11.24 4.18 -18.94
C ARG A 284 -10.81 2.79 -18.47
N ARG A 285 -9.52 2.50 -18.60
CA ARG A 285 -8.93 1.25 -18.14
C ARG A 285 -7.80 1.56 -17.18
N SER A 286 -7.79 0.86 -16.06
CA SER A 286 -6.73 0.86 -15.06
C SER A 286 -6.12 -0.52 -14.91
N ASN A 287 -4.83 -0.58 -14.59
CA ASN A 287 -4.15 -1.82 -14.19
C ASN A 287 -3.90 -1.92 -12.68
N ILE A 288 -4.35 -0.94 -11.88
CA ILE A 288 -4.08 -0.86 -10.43
C ILE A 288 -4.58 -2.11 -9.69
N ASN A 289 -5.82 -2.55 -9.92
CA ASN A 289 -6.39 -3.71 -9.22
C ASN A 289 -5.56 -4.99 -9.49
N SER A 290 -5.11 -5.19 -10.73
CA SER A 290 -4.25 -6.33 -11.09
C SER A 290 -2.89 -6.29 -10.36
N LEU A 291 -2.32 -5.09 -10.21
CA LEU A 291 -1.05 -4.88 -9.50
C LEU A 291 -1.21 -5.12 -8.01
N VAL A 292 -2.27 -4.57 -7.39
CA VAL A 292 -2.59 -4.79 -5.97
C VAL A 292 -2.82 -6.27 -5.69
N THR A 293 -3.59 -6.96 -6.53
CA THR A 293 -3.83 -8.41 -6.41
C THR A 293 -2.53 -9.22 -6.50
N SER A 294 -1.66 -8.90 -7.46
CA SER A 294 -0.35 -9.56 -7.59
C SER A 294 0.51 -9.35 -6.35
N LEU A 295 0.61 -8.09 -5.88
CA LEU A 295 1.38 -7.73 -4.70
C LEU A 295 0.89 -8.48 -3.46
N PHE A 296 -0.42 -8.56 -3.28
CA PHE A 296 -1.04 -9.28 -2.16
C PHE A 296 -0.77 -10.78 -2.19
N ASN A 297 -0.81 -11.40 -3.36
CA ASN A 297 -0.43 -12.81 -3.51
C ASN A 297 1.03 -13.07 -3.11
N ASP A 298 1.90 -12.09 -3.31
CA ASP A 298 3.30 -12.17 -2.92
C ASP A 298 3.50 -11.96 -1.42
N VAL A 299 2.84 -10.98 -0.80
CA VAL A 299 3.11 -10.62 0.61
C VAL A 299 2.21 -11.32 1.64
N LEU A 300 0.98 -11.70 1.28
CA LEU A 300 0.04 -12.27 2.25
C LEU A 300 0.32 -13.73 2.52
N HIS A 301 -0.02 -14.16 3.73
CA HIS A 301 -0.10 -15.57 4.10
C HIS A 301 -1.45 -16.17 3.68
N PRO A 302 -1.52 -17.48 3.34
CA PRO A 302 -2.79 -18.14 3.02
C PRO A 302 -3.84 -18.04 4.15
N GLU A 303 -3.39 -18.07 5.40
CA GLU A 303 -4.30 -18.17 6.57
C GLU A 303 -4.17 -17.02 7.57
N LEU A 304 -3.15 -16.17 7.44
CA LEU A 304 -2.85 -15.13 8.44
C LEU A 304 -3.03 -13.76 7.81
N ASP A 305 -3.79 -12.89 8.47
CA ASP A 305 -4.07 -11.52 8.02
C ASP A 305 -2.92 -10.57 8.40
N PHE A 306 -1.71 -10.91 7.97
CA PHE A 306 -0.51 -10.12 8.23
C PHE A 306 -0.03 -9.42 6.96
N LEU A 307 0.40 -8.17 7.12
CA LEU A 307 1.09 -7.39 6.10
C LEU A 307 2.44 -6.92 6.61
N PRO A 308 3.45 -6.78 5.73
CA PRO A 308 4.73 -6.17 6.08
C PRO A 308 4.55 -4.85 6.85
N PHE A 309 5.06 -4.83 8.08
CA PHE A 309 4.77 -3.78 9.05
C PHE A 309 5.05 -2.38 8.49
N GLY A 310 4.05 -1.50 8.55
CA GLY A 310 4.19 -0.08 8.19
C GLY A 310 4.37 0.22 6.70
N LEU A 311 4.35 -0.78 5.80
CA LEU A 311 4.49 -0.55 4.34
C LEU A 311 3.15 -0.39 3.63
N PHE A 312 2.09 -1.03 4.13
CA PHE A 312 0.74 -1.00 3.56
C PHE A 312 -0.20 -0.08 4.32
N THR A 313 0.05 0.08 5.61
CA THR A 313 -0.73 0.93 6.50
C THR A 313 0.20 1.42 7.59
N SER A 314 0.26 2.73 7.76
CA SER A 314 1.13 3.39 8.73
C SER A 314 1.03 2.77 10.14
N GLY A 315 2.14 2.20 10.63
CA GLY A 315 2.20 1.60 11.96
C GLY A 315 1.37 0.33 12.16
N SER A 316 0.84 -0.31 11.11
CA SER A 316 0.10 -1.57 11.25
C SER A 316 0.89 -2.78 10.74
N ALA A 317 0.70 -3.90 11.43
CA ALA A 317 1.06 -5.25 10.97
C ALA A 317 -0.18 -6.05 10.52
N SER A 318 -1.37 -5.61 10.91
CA SER A 318 -2.63 -6.27 10.61
C SER A 318 -3.11 -5.86 9.22
N GLY A 319 -3.47 -6.85 8.41
CA GLY A 319 -4.10 -6.66 7.11
C GLY A 319 -5.61 -6.81 7.15
N THR A 320 -6.22 -7.16 8.28
CA THR A 320 -7.64 -7.56 8.33
C THR A 320 -8.58 -6.48 7.77
N GLU A 321 -8.38 -5.21 8.14
CA GLU A 321 -9.22 -4.12 7.60
C GLU A 321 -9.02 -3.96 6.10
N LEU A 322 -7.77 -3.91 5.66
CA LEU A 322 -7.44 -3.75 4.25
C LEU A 322 -8.00 -4.88 3.39
N LEU A 323 -7.89 -6.13 3.87
CA LEU A 323 -8.39 -7.31 3.20
C LEU A 323 -9.91 -7.36 3.19
N THR A 324 -10.56 -6.97 4.30
CA THR A 324 -12.03 -6.85 4.37
C THR A 324 -12.53 -5.83 3.36
N SER A 325 -11.77 -4.76 3.16
CA SER A 325 -12.14 -3.69 2.23
C SER A 325 -11.99 -4.13 0.76
N LEU A 326 -11.04 -5.02 0.48
CA LEU A 326 -10.82 -5.60 -0.85
C LEU A 326 -11.60 -6.92 -1.03
N LYS A 327 -12.93 -6.90 -0.84
CA LYS A 327 -13.81 -8.10 -0.93
C LYS A 327 -13.65 -8.95 -2.20
N GLU A 328 -13.24 -8.34 -3.31
CA GLU A 328 -13.04 -9.02 -4.59
C GLU A 328 -11.72 -9.80 -4.65
N TYR A 329 -10.77 -9.49 -3.76
CA TYR A 329 -9.52 -10.21 -3.67
C TYR A 329 -9.78 -11.64 -3.19
N LYS A 330 -9.56 -12.60 -4.09
CA LYS A 330 -9.54 -14.02 -3.76
C LYS A 330 -8.13 -14.39 -3.36
N ARG A 331 -7.95 -14.76 -2.10
CA ARG A 331 -6.64 -15.15 -1.58
C ARG A 331 -6.13 -16.40 -2.28
N THR A 332 -5.08 -16.24 -3.08
CA THR A 332 -4.33 -17.34 -3.72
C THR A 332 -2.88 -17.38 -3.27
N ALA A 333 -2.55 -16.65 -2.21
CA ALA A 333 -1.21 -16.62 -1.65
C ALA A 333 -0.82 -18.00 -1.07
N THR A 334 0.45 -18.40 -1.22
CA THR A 334 0.96 -19.67 -0.72
C THR A 334 2.03 -19.46 0.35
N VAL A 335 2.24 -20.49 1.18
CA VAL A 335 3.44 -20.61 2.03
C VAL A 335 4.68 -20.46 1.17
N GLY A 336 5.69 -19.78 1.72
CA GLY A 336 6.97 -19.60 1.10
C GLY A 336 7.63 -18.23 1.28
N THR A 337 8.71 -17.97 0.55
CA THR A 337 9.48 -16.75 0.60
C THR A 337 9.23 -15.91 -0.64
N ARG A 338 8.96 -14.63 -0.44
CA ARG A 338 9.04 -13.59 -1.46
C ARG A 338 10.03 -12.53 -1.04
N ILE A 339 10.81 -12.04 -1.99
CA ILE A 339 11.75 -10.94 -1.80
C ILE A 339 11.43 -9.84 -2.81
N PHE A 340 11.64 -8.60 -2.42
CA PHE A 340 11.62 -7.41 -3.28
C PHE A 340 13.00 -6.78 -3.15
N PRO A 341 13.98 -7.27 -3.94
CA PRO A 341 15.37 -6.98 -3.66
C PRO A 341 15.70 -5.49 -3.78
N PHE A 342 14.99 -4.74 -4.62
CA PHE A 342 15.26 -3.33 -4.81
C PHE A 342 15.02 -2.49 -3.55
N ILE A 343 13.86 -2.64 -2.91
CA ILE A 343 13.57 -1.96 -1.62
C ILE A 343 14.11 -2.70 -0.40
N GLY A 344 14.68 -3.89 -0.57
CA GLY A 344 15.24 -4.72 0.49
C GLY A 344 14.19 -5.41 1.37
N LEU A 345 12.97 -5.60 0.88
CA LEU A 345 11.91 -6.29 1.62
C LEU A 345 12.01 -7.80 1.41
N GLY A 346 11.84 -8.57 2.49
CA GLY A 346 11.63 -10.00 2.44
C GLY A 346 10.42 -10.40 3.28
N VAL A 347 9.64 -11.34 2.76
CA VAL A 347 8.44 -11.89 3.39
C VAL A 347 8.54 -13.40 3.38
N PHE A 348 8.68 -13.99 4.57
CA PHE A 348 8.75 -15.41 4.82
C PHE A 348 7.44 -15.89 5.43
N LYS A 349 6.79 -16.84 4.76
CA LYS A 349 5.48 -17.37 5.12
C LYS A 349 5.65 -18.85 5.43
N ALA A 350 5.46 -19.22 6.69
CA ALA A 350 5.46 -20.60 7.15
C ALA A 350 4.09 -20.97 7.71
N PRO A 351 3.71 -22.25 7.77
CA PRO A 351 2.39 -22.66 8.25
C PRO A 351 2.03 -22.09 9.64
N LYS A 352 3.02 -21.87 10.51
CA LYS A 352 2.81 -21.38 11.88
C LYS A 352 2.94 -19.87 12.04
N PHE A 353 3.61 -19.19 11.10
CA PHE A 353 3.96 -17.78 11.29
C PHE A 353 4.31 -17.07 9.98
N VAL A 354 4.20 -15.74 10.02
CA VAL A 354 4.79 -14.85 9.00
C VAL A 354 5.92 -14.06 9.61
N PHE A 355 6.97 -13.85 8.84
CA PHE A 355 8.06 -12.97 9.20
C PHE A 355 8.35 -12.07 8.01
N SER A 356 8.39 -10.76 8.25
CA SER A 356 8.81 -9.79 7.25
C SER A 356 9.86 -8.88 7.82
N LEU A 357 10.82 -8.47 6.99
CA LEU A 357 11.78 -7.45 7.34
C LEU A 357 12.09 -6.57 6.13
N ARG A 358 12.68 -5.41 6.41
CA ARG A 358 13.33 -4.59 5.40
C ARG A 358 14.80 -4.39 5.78
N VAL A 359 15.71 -4.78 4.89
CA VAL A 359 17.11 -4.37 4.95
C VAL A 359 17.27 -2.98 4.33
N GLN A 360 18.21 -2.19 4.83
CA GLN A 360 18.41 -0.83 4.34
C GLN A 360 18.99 -0.85 2.93
N ARG A 361 18.74 0.17 2.13
CA ARG A 361 19.26 0.29 0.76
C ARG A 361 19.90 1.67 0.57
N PRO A 362 21.04 1.77 -0.14
CA PRO A 362 21.58 3.07 -0.52
C PRO A 362 20.52 3.86 -1.28
N ASN A 363 20.43 5.17 -1.05
CA ASN A 363 19.51 6.10 -1.73
C ASN A 363 18.00 5.79 -1.62
N ILE A 364 17.60 4.84 -0.79
CA ILE A 364 16.19 4.65 -0.41
C ILE A 364 16.08 4.96 1.07
N ALA A 365 15.23 5.92 1.41
CA ALA A 365 15.04 6.35 2.79
C ALA A 365 14.69 5.17 3.70
N ALA A 366 15.25 5.18 4.90
CA ALA A 366 14.90 4.26 5.96
C ALA A 366 13.43 4.43 6.35
N PHE A 367 12.96 5.69 6.43
CA PHE A 367 11.56 6.06 6.68
C PHE A 367 11.27 7.53 6.32
N GLN A 368 9.99 7.87 6.17
CA GLN A 368 9.51 9.25 6.09
C GLN A 368 9.42 9.87 7.49
N SER A 369 9.73 11.15 7.68
CA SER A 369 9.54 11.85 8.98
C SER A 369 8.12 11.74 9.57
N GLU A 370 7.10 11.57 8.74
CA GLU A 370 5.71 11.32 9.16
C GLU A 370 5.56 9.97 9.91
N ALA A 371 6.42 8.99 9.62
CA ALA A 371 6.43 7.64 10.20
C ALA A 371 7.19 7.53 11.53
N THR A 372 7.64 8.65 12.10
CA THR A 372 8.50 8.73 13.28
C THR A 372 8.03 7.86 14.46
N ASN A 373 6.73 7.83 14.75
CA ASN A 373 6.17 7.03 15.85
C ASN A 373 6.40 5.52 15.74
N TYR A 374 6.68 4.99 14.54
CA TYR A 374 6.88 3.57 14.28
C TYR A 374 8.12 3.27 13.43
N ALA A 375 8.97 4.27 13.19
CA ALA A 375 10.12 4.21 12.30
C ALA A 375 11.10 3.08 12.60
N LEU A 376 11.43 2.86 13.88
CA LEU A 376 12.33 1.76 14.24
C LEU A 376 11.72 0.38 14.00
N GLY A 377 10.38 0.28 14.02
CA GLY A 377 9.68 -0.94 13.64
C GLY A 377 9.93 -1.31 12.18
N LEU A 378 9.87 -0.32 11.27
CA LEU A 378 10.16 -0.49 9.84
C LEU A 378 11.59 -0.97 9.56
N ILE A 379 12.56 -0.50 10.36
CA ILE A 379 14.00 -0.66 10.10
C ILE A 379 14.54 -1.91 10.81
N GLN A 380 14.12 -2.15 12.05
CA GLN A 380 14.84 -3.00 13.00
C GLN A 380 14.02 -4.15 13.58
N MET A 381 12.69 -4.12 13.46
CA MET A 381 11.86 -5.17 14.06
C MET A 381 12.10 -6.52 13.40
N ARG A 382 12.32 -7.56 14.22
CA ARG A 382 12.52 -8.96 13.84
C ARG A 382 11.52 -9.86 14.55
N LYS A 383 10.25 -9.60 14.24
CA LYS A 383 9.09 -10.23 14.87
C LYS A 383 8.55 -11.38 14.03
N MET A 384 8.21 -12.50 14.69
CA MET A 384 7.38 -13.55 14.09
C MET A 384 5.92 -13.29 14.43
N PHE A 385 5.09 -13.18 13.40
CA PHE A 385 3.65 -12.98 13.52
C PHE A 385 2.96 -14.34 13.49
N LEU A 386 2.38 -14.74 14.61
CA LEU A 386 1.64 -16.00 14.81
C LEU A 386 0.15 -15.82 14.50
N ASN A 387 -0.60 -16.92 14.57
CA ASN A 387 -2.06 -16.90 14.45
C ASN A 387 -2.75 -16.25 15.66
N GLN A 388 -2.76 -14.92 15.67
CA GLN A 388 -3.42 -14.12 16.70
C GLN A 388 -3.79 -12.74 16.16
N THR A 389 -4.69 -12.07 16.88
CA THR A 389 -5.07 -10.70 16.55
C THR A 389 -3.99 -9.73 17.01
N TYR A 390 -3.44 -8.97 16.07
CA TYR A 390 -2.56 -7.84 16.36
C TYR A 390 -3.36 -6.54 16.31
N GLY A 391 -3.04 -5.61 17.22
CA GLY A 391 -3.66 -4.29 17.20
C GLY A 391 -3.29 -3.51 15.94
N ASP A 392 -4.22 -2.71 15.45
CA ASP A 392 -3.96 -1.73 14.40
C ASP A 392 -3.29 -0.49 15.02
N ASN A 393 -2.31 0.10 14.32
CA ASN A 393 -1.60 1.34 14.72
C ASN A 393 -0.69 1.24 15.96
N TRP A 394 0.43 0.54 15.83
CA TRP A 394 1.48 0.51 16.85
C TRP A 394 2.25 1.83 16.89
N GLY A 395 2.33 2.40 18.09
CA GLY A 395 3.14 3.58 18.38
C GLY A 395 4.44 3.22 19.11
N TRP A 396 5.19 4.25 19.49
CA TRP A 396 6.49 4.12 20.16
C TRP A 396 6.48 3.15 21.35
N GLU A 397 5.45 3.21 22.20
CA GLU A 397 5.34 2.37 23.39
C GLU A 397 5.26 0.87 23.07
N THR A 398 4.61 0.52 21.95
CA THR A 398 4.56 -0.86 21.46
C THR A 398 5.85 -1.23 20.74
N ILE A 399 6.39 -0.31 19.93
CA ILE A 399 7.54 -0.57 19.06
C ILE A 399 8.83 -0.76 19.85
N LYS A 400 9.02 0.02 20.91
CA LYS A 400 10.25 0.00 21.72
C LYS A 400 10.51 -1.35 22.41
N SER A 401 9.50 -2.21 22.56
CA SER A 401 9.60 -3.53 23.17
C SER A 401 9.66 -4.67 22.16
N GLN A 402 9.66 -4.40 20.86
CA GLN A 402 9.67 -5.45 19.84
C GLN A 402 11.09 -5.99 19.59
N PRO A 403 11.23 -7.30 19.29
CA PRO A 403 12.53 -7.92 19.05
C PRO A 403 13.26 -7.23 17.89
N GLY A 404 14.58 -7.07 18.04
CA GLY A 404 15.47 -6.39 17.09
C GLY A 404 15.54 -4.87 17.24
N VAL A 405 14.60 -4.23 17.94
CA VAL A 405 14.56 -2.77 18.10
C VAL A 405 15.64 -2.31 19.07
N MET A 406 16.40 -1.28 18.66
CA MET A 406 17.47 -0.70 19.45
C MET A 406 17.04 0.60 20.12
N ILE A 407 17.38 0.75 21.41
CA ILE A 407 17.04 1.91 22.23
C ILE A 407 18.29 2.49 22.88
N MET A 408 18.43 3.81 22.80
CA MET A 408 19.33 4.63 23.58
C MET A 408 18.51 5.63 24.40
N LYS A 409 19.11 6.23 25.44
CA LYS A 409 18.45 7.18 26.34
C LYS A 409 17.66 8.29 25.63
N ASP A 410 18.16 8.78 24.48
CA ASP A 410 17.60 9.90 23.72
C ASP A 410 16.86 9.50 22.44
N THR A 411 16.63 8.21 22.19
CA THR A 411 16.03 7.72 20.94
C THR A 411 14.68 8.36 20.65
N LYS A 412 13.78 8.41 21.64
CA LYS A 412 12.46 9.03 21.46
C LYS A 412 12.56 10.52 21.09
N GLY A 413 13.38 11.28 21.82
CA GLY A 413 13.53 12.71 21.58
C GLY A 413 14.08 13.02 20.19
N LYS A 414 15.03 12.20 19.70
CA LYS A 414 15.57 12.34 18.33
C LYS A 414 14.53 12.00 17.26
N ILE A 415 13.76 10.93 17.47
CA ILE A 415 12.64 10.58 16.58
C ILE A 415 11.62 11.72 16.50
N ASP A 416 11.23 12.29 17.65
CA ASP A 416 10.28 13.39 17.71
C ASP A 416 10.83 14.65 17.01
N ALA A 417 12.14 14.93 17.12
CA ALA A 417 12.79 16.04 16.44
C ALA A 417 12.80 15.88 14.89
N LEU A 418 12.97 14.66 14.38
CA LEU A 418 12.93 14.38 12.94
C LEU A 418 11.55 14.65 12.34
N LYS A 419 10.48 14.47 13.12
CA LYS A 419 9.11 14.77 12.69
C LYS A 419 8.94 16.24 12.31
N ALA A 420 9.58 17.14 13.05
CA ALA A 420 9.50 18.58 12.81
C ALA A 420 10.22 19.02 11.51
N GLN A 421 11.19 18.24 11.04
CA GLN A 421 11.98 18.57 9.84
C GLN A 421 11.25 18.25 8.53
N GLY A 422 10.31 17.30 8.54
CA GLY A 422 9.49 16.98 7.37
C GLY A 422 10.24 16.29 6.21
N GLN A 423 11.50 15.87 6.40
CA GLN A 423 12.32 15.26 5.36
C GLN A 423 12.40 13.72 5.49
N PRO A 424 12.67 12.99 4.40
CA PRO A 424 13.02 11.58 4.47
C PRO A 424 14.33 11.37 5.23
N VAL A 425 14.42 10.26 5.97
CA VAL A 425 15.60 9.90 6.76
C VAL A 425 16.31 8.73 6.10
N PHE A 426 17.59 8.91 5.76
CA PHE A 426 18.42 7.89 5.12
C PHE A 426 19.34 7.22 6.15
N ALA A 427 19.77 6.00 5.80
CA ALA A 427 20.85 5.32 6.48
C ALA A 427 22.15 5.49 5.68
N ASP A 428 23.25 5.63 6.39
CA ASP A 428 24.59 5.81 5.83
C ASP A 428 25.36 4.48 5.82
N GLU A 429 26.40 4.41 4.97
CA GLU A 429 27.31 3.26 4.87
C GLU A 429 26.58 1.92 4.72
N VAL A 430 25.54 1.92 3.89
CA VAL A 430 24.66 0.77 3.72
C VAL A 430 25.32 -0.29 2.85
N THR A 431 25.43 -1.51 3.37
CA THR A 431 25.79 -2.71 2.60
C THR A 431 24.86 -3.83 3.01
N SER A 432 24.04 -4.32 2.09
CA SER A 432 22.98 -5.26 2.44
C SER A 432 22.62 -6.21 1.31
N CYS A 433 22.26 -7.43 1.68
CA CYS A 433 21.72 -8.43 0.77
C CYS A 433 20.51 -9.12 1.41
N ILE A 434 19.62 -9.60 0.56
CA ILE A 434 18.49 -10.43 0.97
C ILE A 434 18.27 -11.49 -0.10
N GLY A 435 18.04 -12.71 0.31
CA GLY A 435 17.86 -13.83 -0.61
C GLY A 435 17.18 -15.01 0.05
N HIS A 436 16.98 -16.07 -0.72
CA HIS A 436 16.41 -17.32 -0.24
C HIS A 436 17.07 -18.51 -0.91
N LEU A 437 16.97 -19.68 -0.27
CA LEU A 437 17.42 -20.94 -0.85
C LEU A 437 16.28 -21.57 -1.64
N GLY A 438 16.60 -22.15 -2.80
CA GLY A 438 15.70 -22.57 -3.89
C GLY A 438 14.48 -23.45 -3.54
N ASP A 439 14.34 -23.87 -2.28
CA ASP A 439 13.23 -24.64 -1.70
C ASP A 439 12.29 -23.81 -0.82
N VAL A 440 12.36 -22.47 -0.83
CA VAL A 440 11.32 -21.61 -0.26
C VAL A 440 11.18 -21.76 1.29
N ARG A 441 12.06 -22.52 1.93
CA ARG A 441 12.09 -22.79 3.39
C ARG A 441 13.11 -21.95 4.15
N VAL A 442 13.98 -21.23 3.45
CA VAL A 442 15.03 -20.43 4.09
C VAL A 442 15.07 -19.06 3.42
N MET A 443 14.93 -18.01 4.22
CA MET A 443 15.28 -16.64 3.82
C MET A 443 16.47 -16.19 4.65
N PHE A 444 17.44 -15.53 4.02
CA PHE A 444 18.62 -15.00 4.69
C PHE A 444 18.86 -13.54 4.30
N TRP A 445 19.60 -12.83 5.14
CA TRP A 445 19.98 -11.45 4.87
C TRP A 445 21.27 -11.04 5.58
N ILE A 446 21.91 -10.04 5.00
CA ILE A 446 23.02 -9.27 5.60
C ILE A 446 22.59 -7.81 5.54
N ASN A 447 22.77 -7.06 6.62
CA ASN A 447 22.40 -5.65 6.68
C ASN A 447 23.40 -4.88 7.54
N LYS A 448 24.28 -4.12 6.90
CA LYS A 448 25.24 -3.22 7.53
C LYS A 448 24.80 -1.79 7.27
N TYR A 449 24.67 -0.99 8.32
CA TYR A 449 24.22 0.39 8.19
C TYR A 449 24.61 1.25 9.40
N LYS A 450 24.58 2.56 9.20
CA LYS A 450 24.59 3.59 10.25
C LYS A 450 23.30 4.40 10.13
N LEU A 451 22.55 4.56 11.22
CA LEU A 451 21.38 5.45 11.23
C LEU A 451 21.73 6.70 12.03
N GLN A 452 22.53 7.57 11.41
CA GLN A 452 23.20 8.67 12.10
C GLN A 452 22.23 9.65 12.77
N ALA A 453 21.10 9.91 12.12
CA ALA A 453 20.03 10.76 12.63
C ALA A 453 19.48 10.35 14.01
N ILE A 454 19.55 9.05 14.36
CA ILE A 454 19.03 8.52 15.62
C ILE A 454 20.18 8.06 16.54
N PHE A 455 21.12 7.28 16.03
CA PHE A 455 22.14 6.62 16.85
C PHE A 455 23.54 7.23 16.71
N GLY A 456 23.70 8.31 15.95
CA GLY A 456 24.99 8.96 15.75
C GLY A 456 25.98 8.05 15.02
N LYS A 457 27.16 7.83 15.60
CA LYS A 457 28.23 7.02 14.97
C LYS A 457 28.04 5.50 15.10
N LEU A 458 26.99 5.04 15.80
CA LEU A 458 26.71 3.62 16.01
C LEU A 458 26.61 2.90 14.66
N GLN A 459 27.38 1.84 14.51
CA GLN A 459 27.35 0.98 13.34
C GLN A 459 26.82 -0.39 13.72
N VAL A 460 25.89 -0.90 12.90
CA VAL A 460 25.28 -2.21 13.10
C VAL A 460 25.49 -3.05 11.86
N ALA A 461 26.02 -4.26 12.06
CA ALA A 461 26.05 -5.31 11.07
C ALA A 461 25.19 -6.46 11.57
N GLU A 462 24.10 -6.70 10.86
CA GLU A 462 23.11 -7.72 11.15
C GLU A 462 23.19 -8.85 10.12
N TYR A 463 23.11 -10.08 10.61
CA TYR A 463 23.07 -11.30 9.80
C TYR A 463 21.92 -12.16 10.32
N GLY A 464 21.08 -12.65 9.42
CA GLY A 464 19.92 -13.41 9.85
C GLY A 464 19.50 -14.49 8.88
N VAL A 465 18.90 -15.54 9.46
CA VAL A 465 18.28 -16.64 8.75
C VAL A 465 16.92 -16.90 9.38
N VAL A 466 15.88 -17.04 8.56
CA VAL A 466 14.58 -17.52 9.01
C VAL A 466 14.20 -18.78 8.23
N THR A 467 13.62 -19.73 8.95
CA THR A 467 13.16 -21.02 8.45
C THR A 467 11.77 -21.34 9.00
N ASP A 468 11.16 -22.44 8.58
CA ASP A 468 9.90 -22.93 9.15
C ASP A 468 9.96 -23.22 10.66
N ASN A 469 11.18 -23.36 11.23
CA ASN A 469 11.39 -23.51 12.67
C ASN A 469 11.48 -22.18 13.46
N GLY A 470 11.66 -21.05 12.78
CA GLY A 470 11.87 -19.75 13.40
C GLY A 470 13.12 -19.04 12.87
N LEU A 471 13.65 -18.08 13.65
CA LEU A 471 14.75 -17.20 13.21
C LEU A 471 16.00 -17.31 14.08
N VAL A 472 17.14 -17.11 13.44
CA VAL A 472 18.46 -16.97 14.07
C VAL A 472 19.05 -15.64 13.62
N LEU A 473 19.60 -14.89 14.56
CA LEU A 473 20.12 -13.54 14.36
C LEU A 473 21.48 -13.40 15.01
N ARG A 474 22.40 -12.76 14.30
CA ARG A 474 23.70 -12.34 14.80
C ARG A 474 23.91 -10.87 14.52
N TYR A 475 24.28 -10.11 15.54
CA TYR A 475 24.60 -8.69 15.42
C TYR A 475 26.04 -8.46 15.82
N VAL A 476 26.69 -7.56 15.09
CA VAL A 476 27.94 -6.93 15.48
C VAL A 476 27.66 -5.44 15.63
N VAL A 477 27.93 -4.92 16.83
CA VAL A 477 27.68 -3.53 17.20
C VAL A 477 29.01 -2.88 17.52
N THR A 478 29.31 -1.77 16.83
CA THR A 478 30.55 -1.01 17.02
C THR A 478 30.27 0.47 17.13
N ASN A 479 31.26 1.22 17.62
CA ASN A 479 31.18 2.68 17.84
C ASN A 479 30.03 3.09 18.76
N VAL A 480 29.84 2.37 19.87
CA VAL A 480 28.81 2.65 20.87
C VAL A 480 29.15 3.94 21.62
N THR A 481 28.51 5.05 21.25
CA THR A 481 28.76 6.38 21.84
C THR A 481 27.92 6.68 23.07
N LYS A 482 26.86 5.91 23.32
CA LYS A 482 26.09 5.87 24.57
C LYS A 482 25.53 4.46 24.73
N THR A 483 25.15 4.10 25.95
CA THR A 483 24.51 2.80 26.21
C THR A 483 23.36 2.52 25.25
N VAL A 484 23.41 1.36 24.61
CA VAL A 484 22.38 0.86 23.68
C VAL A 484 21.82 -0.46 24.20
N MET A 485 20.50 -0.58 24.14
CA MET A 485 19.75 -1.78 24.47
C MET A 485 19.15 -2.37 23.20
N ILE A 486 19.31 -3.67 22.98
CA ILE A 486 18.73 -4.39 21.85
C ILE A 486 17.70 -5.36 22.41
N GLN A 487 16.43 -5.10 22.11
CA GLN A 487 15.33 -5.97 22.52
C GLN A 487 15.40 -7.31 21.79
N VAL A 488 15.20 -8.42 22.50
CA VAL A 488 15.24 -9.77 21.89
C VAL A 488 14.03 -10.63 22.24
N GLN A 489 13.31 -10.31 23.31
CA GLN A 489 12.08 -11.02 23.63
C GLN A 489 10.93 -10.51 22.78
N ASP A 490 10.12 -11.44 22.28
CA ASP A 490 8.85 -11.08 21.66
C ASP A 490 7.73 -11.19 22.71
N PRO A 491 7.06 -10.08 23.06
CA PRO A 491 6.04 -10.07 24.10
C PRO A 491 4.75 -10.83 23.71
N ASN A 492 4.61 -11.27 22.46
CA ASN A 492 3.37 -11.83 21.93
C ASN A 492 3.47 -13.29 21.43
N VAL A 493 4.63 -13.95 21.48
CA VAL A 493 4.78 -15.34 20.98
C VAL A 493 4.55 -16.41 22.05
N GLY A 494 4.31 -15.99 23.30
CA GLY A 494 4.05 -16.90 24.42
C GLY A 494 5.18 -17.92 24.66
N LYS A 495 4.83 -19.10 25.17
CA LYS A 495 5.78 -20.20 25.45
C LYS A 495 6.07 -21.09 24.24
N GLU A 496 5.35 -20.91 23.13
CA GLU A 496 5.48 -21.75 21.93
C GLU A 496 6.81 -21.53 21.21
N VAL A 497 7.31 -20.29 21.27
CA VAL A 497 8.59 -19.90 20.71
C VAL A 497 9.60 -19.76 21.83
N LYS A 498 10.71 -20.50 21.73
CA LYS A 498 11.82 -20.48 22.68
C LYS A 498 12.83 -19.43 22.24
N LEU A 499 13.10 -18.46 23.12
CA LEU A 499 14.24 -17.55 23.00
C LEU A 499 15.48 -18.22 23.58
N ILE A 500 16.56 -18.26 22.80
CA ILE A 500 17.85 -18.83 23.20
C ILE A 500 18.93 -17.80 22.88
N PRO A 501 19.35 -16.99 23.87
CA PRO A 501 20.44 -16.03 23.72
C PRO A 501 21.80 -16.72 23.88
N ASP A 502 22.85 -16.16 23.28
CA ASP A 502 24.23 -16.65 23.41
C ASP A 502 24.94 -16.16 24.67
N ARG A 503 24.37 -15.16 25.35
CA ARG A 503 24.84 -14.62 26.63
C ARG A 503 23.68 -14.15 27.51
N GLU A 504 23.97 -13.81 28.75
CA GLU A 504 22.98 -13.35 29.71
C GLU A 504 22.27 -12.06 29.24
N LEU A 505 20.96 -11.99 29.52
CA LEU A 505 20.11 -10.84 29.22
C LEU A 505 19.93 -9.96 30.45
N HIS A 506 19.87 -8.65 30.23
CA HIS A 506 19.41 -7.71 31.26
C HIS A 506 17.93 -7.42 31.02
N GLY A 507 17.07 -8.15 31.75
CA GLY A 507 15.64 -8.21 31.43
C GLY A 507 15.44 -8.84 30.06
N ASP A 508 14.84 -8.10 29.14
CA ASP A 508 14.47 -8.59 27.80
C ASP A 508 15.49 -8.21 26.71
N SER A 509 16.66 -7.72 27.11
CA SER A 509 17.61 -7.04 26.22
C SER A 509 19.06 -7.45 26.40
N PHE A 510 19.81 -7.36 25.30
CA PHE A 510 21.26 -7.19 25.38
C PHE A 510 21.59 -5.72 25.61
N VAL A 511 22.58 -5.45 26.46
CA VAL A 511 23.02 -4.08 26.77
C VAL A 511 24.49 -3.95 26.39
N PHE A 512 24.82 -2.92 25.62
CA PHE A 512 26.20 -2.50 25.35
C PHE A 512 26.43 -1.13 25.99
N LYS A 513 27.47 -1.02 26.81
CA LYS A 513 27.84 0.24 27.46
C LYS A 513 28.58 1.16 26.49
N GLU A 514 28.67 2.44 26.84
CA GLU A 514 29.49 3.40 26.10
C GLU A 514 30.94 2.91 25.96
N GLY A 515 31.49 3.02 24.74
CA GLY A 515 32.82 2.53 24.39
C GLY A 515 32.89 1.02 24.13
N GLU A 516 31.86 0.25 24.47
CA GLU A 516 31.84 -1.19 24.24
C GLU A 516 31.68 -1.49 22.74
N GLN A 517 32.35 -2.54 22.29
CA GLN A 517 32.07 -3.18 21.02
C GLN A 517 31.73 -4.62 21.32
N GLY A 518 30.82 -5.21 20.58
CA GLY A 518 30.62 -6.63 20.76
C GLY A 518 29.66 -7.28 19.81
N LEU A 519 29.55 -8.57 20.07
CA LEU A 519 28.86 -9.54 19.25
C LEU A 519 27.79 -10.20 20.09
N ILE A 520 26.60 -10.32 19.52
CA ILE A 520 25.48 -11.07 20.10
C ILE A 520 24.88 -11.97 19.06
N GLN A 521 24.32 -13.06 19.54
CA GLN A 521 23.52 -13.97 18.75
C GLN A 521 22.35 -14.48 19.58
N TRP A 522 21.19 -14.61 18.95
CA TRP A 522 20.06 -15.28 19.57
C TRP A 522 19.24 -15.99 18.51
N ARG A 523 18.40 -16.90 18.97
CA ARG A 523 17.39 -17.54 18.13
C ARG A 523 16.04 -17.57 18.82
N GLN A 524 14.99 -17.41 18.03
CA GLN A 524 13.60 -17.55 18.44
C GLN A 524 13.01 -18.69 17.62
N VAL A 525 12.81 -19.86 18.24
CA VAL A 525 12.51 -21.12 17.54
C VAL A 525 11.43 -21.94 18.22
N PHE A 526 10.64 -22.70 17.45
CA PHE A 526 9.67 -23.66 18.00
C PHE A 526 10.38 -24.89 18.56
N ASP A 527 11.40 -25.38 17.86
CA ASP A 527 12.25 -26.50 18.28
C ASP A 527 13.71 -26.04 18.43
N LYS A 528 14.27 -26.22 19.63
CA LYS A 528 15.65 -25.83 19.95
C LYS A 528 16.69 -26.75 19.31
N ASP A 529 16.29 -27.96 18.91
CA ASP A 529 17.21 -28.97 18.41
C ASP A 529 17.29 -28.97 16.86
N ARG A 530 16.34 -28.32 16.17
CA ARG A 530 16.40 -28.10 14.71
C ARG A 530 17.40 -27.00 14.32
N GLU A 531 18.06 -27.22 13.20
CA GLU A 531 18.85 -26.20 12.48
C GLU A 531 17.92 -25.14 11.85
N PRO A 532 18.40 -23.89 11.65
CA PRO A 532 19.75 -23.39 11.96
C PRO A 532 19.93 -23.13 13.46
N ARG A 533 21.09 -23.51 14.02
CA ARG A 533 21.43 -23.28 15.43
C ARG A 533 22.25 -22.02 15.66
N LYS A 534 23.05 -21.63 14.67
CA LYS A 534 23.96 -20.48 14.74
C LYS A 534 24.26 -19.91 13.35
N ILE A 535 24.77 -18.69 13.33
CA ILE A 535 25.32 -18.02 12.16
C ILE A 535 26.79 -17.70 12.44
N ASP A 536 27.69 -18.22 11.62
CA ASP A 536 29.12 -17.88 11.69
C ASP A 536 29.42 -16.77 10.67
N VAL A 537 30.28 -15.81 11.04
CA VAL A 537 30.68 -14.72 10.15
C VAL A 537 32.19 -14.58 10.19
N GLU A 538 32.84 -14.81 9.05
CA GLU A 538 34.28 -14.67 8.88
C GLU A 538 34.57 -13.78 7.69
N LYS A 539 35.32 -12.69 7.89
CA LYS A 539 35.68 -11.72 6.85
C LYS A 539 34.48 -11.22 6.00
N GLY A 540 33.32 -11.08 6.64
CA GLY A 540 32.08 -10.64 5.98
C GLY A 540 31.31 -11.74 5.24
N VAL A 541 31.79 -12.97 5.23
CA VAL A 541 31.07 -14.14 4.70
C VAL A 541 30.20 -14.73 5.80
N MET A 542 28.90 -14.79 5.55
CA MET A 542 27.92 -15.39 6.44
C MET A 542 27.82 -16.90 6.16
N SER A 543 27.84 -17.74 7.19
CA SER A 543 27.72 -19.18 7.08
C SER A 543 26.68 -19.74 8.06
N PHE A 544 25.89 -20.73 7.63
CA PHE A 544 24.90 -21.42 8.48
C PHE A 544 24.64 -22.84 7.97
N ARG A 545 24.07 -23.69 8.83
CA ARG A 545 23.66 -25.06 8.46
C ARG A 545 22.15 -25.15 8.30
N PHE A 546 21.70 -25.96 7.35
CA PHE A 546 20.30 -26.30 7.13
C PHE A 546 20.19 -27.64 6.40
N ASN A 547 19.41 -28.59 6.93
CA ASN A 547 19.27 -29.95 6.41
C ASN A 547 20.62 -30.61 6.09
N ASP A 548 21.51 -30.65 7.08
CA ASP A 548 22.88 -31.17 7.00
C ASP A 548 23.87 -30.41 6.10
N ASP A 549 23.38 -29.64 5.13
CA ASP A 549 24.17 -28.80 4.24
C ASP A 549 24.78 -27.58 4.96
N SER A 550 25.97 -27.18 4.53
CA SER A 550 26.64 -25.94 4.93
C SER A 550 26.52 -24.90 3.83
N TRP A 551 25.88 -23.78 4.16
CA TRP A 551 25.59 -22.69 3.25
C TRP A 551 26.48 -21.49 3.58
N LYS A 552 27.00 -20.83 2.53
CA LYS A 552 27.78 -19.59 2.66
C LYS A 552 27.21 -18.50 1.75
N VAL A 553 27.11 -17.29 2.27
CA VAL A 553 26.67 -16.10 1.55
C VAL A 553 27.80 -15.08 1.55
N GLU A 554 28.21 -14.67 0.36
CA GLU A 554 29.36 -13.79 0.14
C GLU A 554 28.94 -12.61 -0.74
N ASP A 555 29.17 -11.39 -0.24
CA ASP A 555 29.04 -10.16 -1.03
C ASP A 555 30.20 -10.07 -2.03
N ILE A 556 29.87 -9.89 -3.30
CA ILE A 556 30.85 -9.79 -4.41
C ILE A 556 30.92 -8.37 -5.00
N GLY A 557 30.36 -7.39 -4.29
CA GLY A 557 30.30 -5.99 -4.71
C GLY A 557 29.21 -5.69 -5.74
N LYS A 558 29.07 -4.40 -6.09
CA LYS A 558 28.03 -3.90 -7.03
C LYS A 558 26.62 -4.34 -6.65
N SER A 559 26.33 -4.39 -5.36
CA SER A 559 25.06 -4.85 -4.80
C SER A 559 24.67 -6.27 -5.26
N ARG A 560 25.66 -7.15 -5.42
CA ARG A 560 25.49 -8.56 -5.79
C ARG A 560 26.14 -9.46 -4.75
N PHE A 561 25.59 -10.67 -4.62
CA PHE A 561 26.09 -11.67 -3.70
C PHE A 561 25.97 -13.07 -4.32
N ILE A 562 26.80 -14.00 -3.87
CA ILE A 562 26.76 -15.41 -4.25
C ILE A 562 26.41 -16.28 -3.04
N VAL A 563 25.78 -17.41 -3.31
CA VAL A 563 25.40 -18.41 -2.33
C VAL A 563 26.04 -19.73 -2.72
N ARG A 564 26.78 -20.31 -1.77
CA ARG A 564 27.47 -21.59 -1.95
C ARG A 564 26.89 -22.66 -1.06
N ARG A 565 26.85 -23.88 -1.59
CA ARG A 565 26.68 -25.11 -0.81
C ARG A 565 28.01 -25.86 -0.87
N GLY A 566 28.72 -25.90 0.26
CA GLY A 566 30.12 -26.33 0.28
C GLY A 566 30.99 -25.43 -0.62
N THR A 567 31.62 -26.00 -1.65
CA THR A 567 32.47 -25.27 -2.61
C THR A 567 31.72 -24.76 -3.84
N ASN A 568 30.55 -25.33 -4.14
CA ASN A 568 29.79 -25.04 -5.35
C ASN A 568 28.95 -23.78 -5.20
N ILE A 569 28.97 -22.90 -6.22
CA ILE A 569 28.04 -21.77 -6.31
C ILE A 569 26.71 -22.32 -6.82
N GLU A 570 25.69 -22.24 -5.98
CA GLU A 570 24.35 -22.75 -6.30
C GLU A 570 23.47 -21.64 -6.92
N MET A 571 23.60 -20.43 -6.39
CA MET A 571 22.79 -19.29 -6.79
C MET A 571 23.48 -17.97 -6.46
N ALA A 572 22.92 -16.88 -6.97
CA ALA A 572 23.34 -15.53 -6.66
C ALA A 572 22.14 -14.60 -6.53
N GLY A 573 22.36 -13.37 -6.08
CA GLY A 573 21.32 -12.35 -5.98
C GLY A 573 21.86 -10.94 -6.19
N THR A 574 20.94 -9.99 -6.28
CA THR A 574 21.20 -8.57 -6.52
C THR A 574 20.22 -7.71 -5.72
N SER A 575 20.49 -6.41 -5.60
CA SER A 575 19.49 -5.40 -5.26
C SER A 575 18.84 -4.72 -6.48
N SER A 576 19.13 -5.13 -7.72
CA SER A 576 18.49 -4.55 -8.91
C SER A 576 16.97 -4.84 -8.95
N PRO A 577 16.14 -3.89 -9.42
CA PRO A 577 14.73 -4.13 -9.73
C PRO A 577 14.50 -4.93 -11.03
N ASP A 578 15.50 -5.02 -11.93
CA ASP A 578 15.31 -5.64 -13.24
C ASP A 578 15.19 -7.17 -13.18
N VAL A 579 13.97 -7.66 -13.39
CA VAL A 579 13.62 -9.09 -13.32
C VAL A 579 14.30 -9.94 -14.40
N ASN A 580 14.79 -9.32 -15.48
CA ASN A 580 15.48 -9.97 -16.59
C ASN A 580 17.00 -9.74 -16.57
N ASP A 581 17.55 -9.17 -15.49
CA ASP A 581 18.99 -8.94 -15.36
C ASP A 581 19.77 -10.25 -15.50
N LYS A 582 21.00 -10.13 -15.98
CA LYS A 582 21.96 -11.22 -16.10
C LYS A 582 23.35 -10.73 -15.74
N PHE A 583 24.17 -11.62 -15.22
CA PHE A 583 25.56 -11.27 -14.95
C PHE A 583 26.51 -12.44 -15.08
N SER A 584 27.78 -12.09 -15.33
CA SER A 584 28.86 -13.06 -15.42
C SER A 584 29.74 -13.00 -14.18
N TYR A 585 30.06 -14.17 -13.64
CA TYR A 585 30.98 -14.33 -12.51
C TYR A 585 31.76 -15.64 -12.65
N ASN A 586 33.09 -15.58 -12.49
CA ASN A 586 34.00 -16.72 -12.74
C ASN A 586 33.78 -17.39 -14.10
N MET A 587 33.71 -16.59 -15.17
CA MET A 587 33.49 -17.03 -16.56
C MET A 587 32.17 -17.79 -16.80
N LYS A 588 31.23 -17.73 -15.85
CA LYS A 588 29.90 -18.35 -15.94
C LYS A 588 28.82 -17.28 -15.98
N GLU A 589 27.84 -17.47 -16.86
CA GLU A 589 26.66 -16.58 -16.96
C GLU A 589 25.56 -17.06 -16.02
N TYR A 590 25.00 -16.14 -15.25
CA TYR A 590 23.90 -16.36 -14.32
C TYR A 590 22.67 -15.59 -14.80
N LEU A 591 21.54 -16.29 -14.93
CA LEU A 591 20.26 -15.73 -15.37
C LEU A 591 19.34 -15.56 -14.18
N ARG A 592 18.70 -14.39 -14.07
CA ARG A 592 17.71 -14.14 -13.04
C ARG A 592 16.43 -14.90 -13.33
N ASN A 593 15.89 -15.56 -12.31
CA ASN A 593 14.54 -16.10 -12.37
C ASN A 593 13.55 -14.97 -12.05
N PRO A 594 12.61 -14.61 -12.94
CA PRO A 594 11.74 -13.45 -12.76
C PRO A 594 10.73 -13.60 -11.61
N VAL A 595 10.51 -14.83 -11.13
CA VAL A 595 9.57 -15.13 -10.04
C VAL A 595 10.28 -15.27 -8.69
N LYS A 596 11.45 -15.91 -8.67
CA LYS A 596 12.26 -16.11 -7.46
C LYS A 596 13.16 -14.91 -7.17
N LEU A 597 13.46 -14.09 -8.17
CA LEU A 597 14.34 -12.93 -8.12
C LEU A 597 15.77 -13.23 -7.64
N MET A 598 16.16 -14.50 -7.77
CA MET A 598 17.51 -15.03 -7.57
C MET A 598 18.07 -15.48 -8.93
N TYR A 599 19.40 -15.51 -9.05
CA TYR A 599 20.07 -15.98 -10.25
C TYR A 599 20.52 -17.41 -10.13
N TYR A 600 20.45 -18.11 -11.26
CA TYR A 600 20.89 -19.49 -11.40
C TYR A 600 21.87 -19.59 -12.56
N LEU A 601 22.81 -20.53 -12.46
CA LEU A 601 23.75 -20.80 -13.53
C LEU A 601 22.97 -21.15 -14.81
N LYS A 602 23.30 -20.48 -15.92
CA LYS A 602 22.78 -20.85 -17.24
C LYS A 602 23.30 -22.25 -17.58
N LYS A 603 22.37 -23.19 -17.71
CA LYS A 603 22.67 -24.56 -18.12
C LYS A 603 23.02 -24.62 -19.59
#